data_AF-A0A0A1DPD1-F1
#
_entry.id   AF-A0A0A1DPD1-F1
#
_cell.length_a   1.000
_cell.length_b   1.000
_cell.length_c   1.000
_cell.angle_alpha   90.00
_cell.angle_beta   90.00
_cell.angle_gamma   90.00
#
_symmetry.space_group_name_H-M   'P 1'
#
loop_
_entity.id
_entity.type
_entity.pdbx_description
1 polymer ?
#
loop_
_entity_poly.entity_id
_entity_poly.type
_entity_poly.pdbx_seq_one_letter_code
_entity_poly.pdbx_strand_id
1 'polypeptide(L)'
;MSNPYGGEYPPYQPAPNPYDSGAYGSARTPFDGVSLAALICSATCCAAPVGIGLGIAGLVRTRAGRRTGRWAAITGLVLGIVLTLAMAGFFVFAIVLGAKSIEEADARAGQCVDVNTLDIVEKADCDEPHDGEIVWAGRFDGALVKSFESSSTQDFCAGLPGLSASYRAAVEGNEYEAAVSVDAFEEDEPDTGDWFVCYVTRGDGEKLEKPVGAGDSGGTTGA
;
A
#
# COMPACT_ATOMS: atom_id res chain seq x y z
N MET A 1 -73.40 -79.71 -28.80
CA MET A 1 -72.36 -78.92 -28.13
C MET A 1 -71.51 -78.27 -29.20
N SER A 2 -71.77 -77.00 -29.50
CA SER A 2 -71.09 -76.24 -30.54
C SER A 2 -70.98 -74.81 -30.03
N ASN A 3 -69.79 -74.49 -29.50
CA ASN A 3 -69.46 -73.20 -28.93
C ASN A 3 -69.26 -72.20 -30.08
N PRO A 4 -70.05 -71.11 -30.16
CA PRO A 4 -69.83 -70.01 -31.10
C PRO A 4 -68.71 -69.09 -30.58
N TYR A 5 -68.29 -68.13 -31.39
CA TYR A 5 -67.23 -67.13 -31.15
C TYR A 5 -65.83 -67.51 -31.66
N GLY A 6 -65.70 -67.41 -32.99
CA GLY A 6 -64.53 -66.80 -33.59
C GLY A 6 -64.60 -65.27 -33.42
N GLY A 7 -63.47 -64.65 -33.11
CA GLY A 7 -63.32 -63.21 -33.03
C GLY A 7 -61.84 -62.85 -32.96
N GLU A 8 -61.32 -62.31 -34.06
CA GLU A 8 -60.00 -61.69 -34.17
C GLU A 8 -59.82 -60.63 -33.07
N TYR A 9 -58.75 -60.76 -32.29
CA TYR A 9 -58.35 -59.73 -31.34
C TYR A 9 -57.69 -58.56 -32.10
N PRO A 10 -58.10 -57.31 -31.84
CA PRO A 10 -57.42 -56.13 -32.39
C PRO A 10 -56.01 -55.98 -31.80
N PRO A 11 -55.05 -55.40 -32.55
CA PRO A 11 -53.69 -55.20 -32.07
C PRO A 11 -53.67 -54.26 -30.86
N TYR A 12 -53.04 -54.73 -29.79
CA TYR A 12 -52.84 -53.97 -28.55
C TYR A 12 -52.02 -52.71 -28.83
N GLN A 13 -52.66 -51.54 -28.80
CA GLN A 13 -51.96 -50.26 -28.72
C GLN A 13 -51.50 -50.05 -27.27
N PRO A 14 -50.20 -49.87 -27.01
CA PRO A 14 -49.73 -49.60 -25.66
C PRO A 14 -50.31 -48.27 -25.15
N ALA A 15 -50.83 -48.29 -23.93
CA ALA A 15 -51.32 -47.12 -23.23
C ALA A 15 -50.21 -46.07 -23.08
N PRO A 16 -50.49 -44.77 -23.25
CA PRO A 16 -49.50 -43.71 -23.05
C PRO A 16 -49.01 -43.74 -21.61
N ASN A 17 -47.72 -43.97 -21.43
CA ASN A 17 -47.08 -43.94 -20.12
C ASN A 17 -47.07 -42.48 -19.64
N PRO A 18 -47.67 -42.13 -18.48
CA PRO A 18 -47.70 -40.76 -17.97
C PRO A 18 -46.32 -40.17 -17.64
N TYR A 19 -45.28 -41.01 -17.66
CA TYR A 19 -43.89 -40.62 -17.48
C TYR A 19 -43.15 -40.32 -18.78
N ASP A 20 -43.80 -40.47 -19.94
CA ASP A 20 -43.21 -40.16 -21.25
C ASP A 20 -43.60 -38.74 -21.70
N SER A 21 -43.35 -37.77 -20.82
CA SER A 21 -43.48 -36.34 -21.13
C SER A 21 -42.08 -35.73 -21.34
N GLY A 22 -41.77 -35.50 -22.61
CA GLY A 22 -40.81 -34.47 -22.99
C GLY A 22 -39.36 -34.90 -23.03
N ALA A 23 -38.94 -35.36 -24.21
CA ALA A 23 -37.62 -35.06 -24.71
C ALA A 23 -37.40 -33.54 -24.74
N TYR A 24 -36.92 -32.97 -23.64
CA TYR A 24 -36.11 -31.77 -23.62
C TYR A 24 -35.07 -31.99 -22.54
N GLY A 25 -33.84 -32.26 -22.97
CA GLY A 25 -32.70 -32.04 -22.12
C GLY A 25 -32.82 -30.61 -21.59
N SER A 26 -33.17 -30.47 -20.31
CA SER A 26 -32.67 -29.37 -19.52
C SER A 26 -31.16 -29.60 -19.43
N ALA A 27 -30.45 -29.33 -20.52
CA ALA A 27 -29.06 -28.96 -20.46
C ALA A 27 -29.05 -27.81 -19.46
N ARG A 28 -28.60 -28.08 -18.23
CA ARG A 28 -28.38 -27.05 -17.21
C ARG A 28 -27.67 -25.93 -17.95
N THR A 29 -28.31 -24.76 -18.07
CA THR A 29 -27.75 -23.65 -18.85
C THR A 29 -26.32 -23.47 -18.37
N PRO A 30 -25.30 -23.72 -19.21
CA PRO A 30 -23.94 -23.79 -18.71
C PRO A 30 -23.61 -22.43 -18.12
N PHE A 31 -23.15 -22.40 -16.86
CA PHE A 31 -22.61 -21.19 -16.24
C PHE A 31 -21.65 -20.54 -17.24
N ASP A 32 -21.82 -19.24 -17.49
CA ASP A 32 -20.91 -18.54 -18.39
C ASP A 32 -19.56 -18.45 -17.69
N GLY A 33 -18.62 -19.30 -18.12
CA GLY A 33 -17.25 -19.33 -17.59
C GLY A 33 -16.57 -17.98 -17.70
N VAL A 34 -17.05 -17.08 -18.57
CA VAL A 34 -16.60 -15.69 -18.66
C VAL A 34 -17.02 -14.87 -17.43
N SER A 35 -18.22 -15.10 -16.88
CA SER A 35 -18.67 -14.41 -15.66
C SER A 35 -17.92 -14.92 -14.42
N LEU A 36 -17.58 -16.21 -14.39
CA LEU A 36 -16.76 -16.80 -13.33
C LEU A 36 -15.29 -16.36 -13.45
N ALA A 37 -14.75 -16.30 -14.67
CA ALA A 37 -13.43 -15.76 -14.95
C ALA A 37 -13.36 -14.26 -14.63
N ALA A 38 -14.41 -13.47 -14.89
CA ALA A 38 -14.47 -12.07 -14.48
C ALA A 38 -14.46 -11.94 -12.94
N LEU A 39 -15.16 -12.81 -12.21
CA LEU A 39 -15.10 -12.87 -10.75
C LEU A 39 -13.68 -13.20 -10.25
N ILE A 40 -13.04 -14.24 -10.81
CA ILE A 40 -11.70 -14.69 -10.42
C ILE A 40 -10.61 -13.66 -10.80
N CYS A 41 -10.70 -13.07 -12.00
CA CYS A 41 -9.79 -12.00 -12.41
C CYS A 41 -10.01 -10.71 -11.61
N SER A 42 -11.25 -10.37 -11.24
CA SER A 42 -11.51 -9.22 -10.35
C SER A 42 -11.01 -9.46 -8.92
N ALA A 43 -10.99 -10.71 -8.47
CA ALA A 43 -10.42 -11.12 -7.19
C ALA A 43 -8.88 -11.19 -7.20
N THR A 44 -8.25 -11.20 -8.38
CA THR A 44 -6.80 -11.19 -8.52
C THR A 44 -6.33 -9.74 -8.67
N CYS A 45 -5.76 -9.20 -7.59
CA CYS A 45 -5.30 -7.82 -7.38
C CYS A 45 -4.76 -7.07 -8.62
N CYS A 46 -4.09 -7.76 -9.55
CA CYS A 46 -3.39 -7.15 -10.69
C CYS A 46 -4.18 -7.15 -12.03
N ALA A 47 -5.41 -7.66 -12.09
CA ALA A 47 -6.18 -7.81 -13.33
C ALA A 47 -7.51 -7.02 -13.38
N ALA A 48 -7.68 -6.03 -12.48
CA ALA A 48 -8.90 -5.23 -12.37
C ALA A 48 -9.36 -4.56 -13.70
N PRO A 49 -8.48 -3.98 -14.55
CA PRO A 49 -8.91 -3.40 -15.83
C PRO A 49 -9.47 -4.44 -16.80
N VAL A 50 -8.90 -5.65 -16.78
CA VAL A 50 -9.34 -6.78 -17.62
C VAL A 50 -10.68 -7.33 -17.12
N GLY A 51 -10.89 -7.32 -15.80
CA GLY A 51 -12.17 -7.66 -15.16
C GLY A 51 -13.33 -6.75 -15.60
N ILE A 52 -13.07 -5.44 -15.79
CA ILE A 52 -14.06 -4.48 -16.29
C ILE A 52 -14.45 -4.81 -17.74
N GLY A 53 -13.47 -5.07 -18.61
CA GLY A 53 -13.73 -5.44 -20.01
C GLY A 53 -14.51 -6.75 -20.14
N LEU A 54 -14.16 -7.77 -19.35
CA LEU A 54 -14.85 -9.06 -19.33
C LEU A 54 -16.24 -8.97 -18.68
N GLY A 55 -16.43 -8.12 -17.67
CA GLY A 55 -17.73 -7.84 -17.06
C GLY A 55 -18.71 -7.18 -18.04
N ILE A 56 -18.24 -6.22 -18.83
CA ILE A 56 -19.02 -5.60 -19.92
C ILE A 56 -19.37 -6.65 -20.99
N ALA A 57 -18.42 -7.50 -21.39
CA ALA A 57 -18.67 -8.58 -22.35
C ALA A 57 -19.70 -9.62 -21.84
N GLY A 58 -19.65 -9.97 -20.55
CA GLY A 58 -20.62 -10.84 -19.89
C GLY A 58 -22.03 -10.24 -19.81
N LEU A 59 -22.14 -8.92 -19.58
CA LEU A 59 -23.40 -8.18 -19.63
C LEU A 59 -24.03 -8.16 -21.03
N VAL A 60 -23.22 -8.03 -22.08
CA VAL A 60 -23.70 -8.11 -23.47
C VAL A 60 -24.17 -9.53 -23.82
N ARG A 61 -23.48 -10.57 -23.34
CA ARG A 61 -23.84 -11.98 -23.58
C ARG A 61 -25.10 -12.45 -22.84
N THR A 62 -25.38 -11.89 -21.67
CA THR A 62 -26.56 -12.24 -20.84
C THR A 62 -27.81 -11.43 -21.20
N ARG A 63 -27.73 -10.49 -22.15
CA ARG A 63 -28.85 -9.65 -22.61
C ARG A 63 -29.93 -10.49 -23.33
N ALA A 64 -31.19 -10.09 -23.14
CA ALA A 64 -32.41 -10.68 -23.71
C ALA A 64 -32.82 -12.08 -23.19
N GLY A 65 -32.50 -12.41 -21.93
CA GLY A 65 -33.03 -13.63 -21.28
C GLY A 65 -32.46 -14.95 -21.79
N ARG A 66 -31.41 -14.91 -22.62
CA ARG A 66 -30.80 -16.09 -23.23
C ARG A 66 -30.07 -17.01 -22.23
N ARG A 67 -29.66 -16.50 -21.05
CA ARG A 67 -29.05 -17.27 -19.94
C ARG A 67 -29.40 -16.66 -18.58
N THR A 68 -29.50 -17.48 -17.55
CA THR A 68 -29.61 -17.07 -16.14
C THR A 68 -28.25 -16.54 -15.64
N GLY A 69 -28.22 -15.57 -14.71
CA GLY A 69 -26.96 -15.03 -14.16
C GLY A 69 -26.79 -13.51 -14.15
N ARG A 70 -27.83 -12.74 -14.50
CA ARG A 70 -27.80 -11.26 -14.50
C ARG A 70 -27.44 -10.67 -13.12
N TRP A 71 -27.88 -11.31 -12.03
CA TRP A 71 -27.52 -10.95 -10.67
C TRP A 71 -26.01 -11.05 -10.43
N ALA A 72 -25.38 -12.12 -10.91
CA ALA A 72 -23.94 -12.32 -10.79
C ALA A 72 -23.13 -11.28 -11.59
N ALA A 73 -23.64 -10.87 -12.75
CA ALA A 73 -23.02 -9.82 -13.55
C ALA A 73 -23.08 -8.44 -12.88
N ILE A 74 -24.21 -8.11 -12.25
CA ILE A 74 -24.37 -6.86 -11.49
C ILE A 74 -23.47 -6.86 -10.25
N THR A 75 -23.45 -7.95 -9.49
CA THR A 75 -22.60 -8.03 -8.30
C THR A 75 -21.12 -7.97 -8.67
N GLY A 76 -20.70 -8.64 -9.75
CA GLY A 76 -19.32 -8.58 -10.24
C GLY A 76 -18.92 -7.17 -10.68
N LEU A 77 -19.82 -6.44 -11.36
CA LEU A 77 -19.57 -5.05 -11.74
C LEU A 77 -19.44 -4.14 -10.52
N VAL A 78 -20.37 -4.25 -9.56
CA VAL A 78 -20.36 -3.41 -8.35
C VAL A 78 -19.12 -3.69 -7.51
N LEU A 79 -18.80 -4.98 -7.26
CA LEU A 79 -17.60 -5.36 -6.53
C LEU A 79 -16.33 -4.93 -7.26
N GLY A 80 -16.29 -5.06 -8.59
CA GLY A 80 -15.17 -4.60 -9.41
C GLY A 80 -14.95 -3.08 -9.30
N ILE A 81 -16.03 -2.28 -9.36
CA ILE A 81 -15.95 -0.82 -9.19
C ILE A 81 -15.48 -0.47 -7.78
N VAL A 82 -16.08 -1.06 -6.75
CA VAL A 82 -15.72 -0.79 -5.35
C VAL A 82 -14.26 -1.15 -5.08
N LEU A 83 -13.81 -2.32 -5.53
CA LEU A 83 -12.43 -2.76 -5.33
C LEU A 83 -11.45 -1.90 -6.13
N THR A 84 -11.81 -1.48 -7.34
CA THR A 84 -10.97 -0.57 -8.15
C THR A 84 -10.84 0.80 -7.49
N LEU A 85 -11.93 1.35 -6.96
CA LEU A 85 -11.90 2.63 -6.23
C LEU A 85 -11.11 2.52 -4.93
N ALA A 86 -11.30 1.43 -4.17
CA ALA A 86 -10.54 1.18 -2.95
C ALA A 86 -9.03 1.06 -3.25
N MET A 87 -8.66 0.32 -4.31
CA MET A 87 -7.28 0.16 -4.74
C MET A 87 -6.68 1.50 -5.20
N ALA A 88 -7.41 2.27 -6.01
CA ALA A 88 -6.97 3.59 -6.43
C ALA A 88 -6.78 4.53 -5.23
N GLY A 89 -7.71 4.52 -4.28
CA GLY A 89 -7.60 5.27 -3.03
C GLY A 89 -6.38 4.85 -2.22
N PHE A 90 -6.12 3.54 -2.10
CA PHE A 90 -4.93 3.00 -1.43
C PHE A 90 -3.63 3.45 -2.11
N PHE A 91 -3.54 3.40 -3.44
CA PHE A 91 -2.35 3.88 -4.16
C PHE A 91 -2.14 5.37 -3.98
N VAL A 92 -3.19 6.19 -4.08
CA VAL A 92 -3.09 7.64 -3.82
C VAL A 92 -2.62 7.90 -2.40
N PHE A 93 -3.19 7.19 -1.42
CA PHE A 93 -2.79 7.30 -0.02
C PHE A 93 -1.33 6.91 0.19
N ALA A 94 -0.90 5.77 -0.36
CA ALA A 94 0.49 5.29 -0.27
C ALA A 94 1.48 6.27 -0.92
N ILE A 95 1.15 6.83 -2.08
CA ILE A 95 1.99 7.82 -2.77
C ILE A 95 2.08 9.11 -1.94
N VAL A 96 0.97 9.59 -1.39
CA VAL A 96 0.96 10.83 -0.59
C VAL A 96 1.77 10.66 0.69
N LEU A 97 1.68 9.51 1.36
CA LEU A 97 2.51 9.22 2.53
C LEU A 97 3.99 9.09 2.15
N GLY A 98 4.30 8.32 1.10
CA GLY A 98 5.68 8.15 0.63
C GLY A 98 6.33 9.46 0.18
N ALA A 99 5.56 10.39 -0.41
CA ALA A 99 6.08 11.69 -0.84
C ALA A 99 6.36 12.67 0.31
N LYS A 100 5.83 12.41 1.51
CA LYS A 100 6.05 13.23 2.71
C LYS A 100 7.13 12.65 3.62
N SER A 101 7.32 11.33 3.58
CA SER A 101 8.40 10.66 4.30
C SER A 101 9.75 11.06 3.72
N ILE A 102 10.73 11.30 4.59
CA ILE A 102 12.13 11.36 4.17
C ILE A 102 12.64 9.92 4.19
N GLU A 103 13.12 9.42 3.06
CA GLU A 103 13.95 8.22 3.07
C GLU A 103 15.33 8.63 3.60
N GLU A 104 15.85 7.90 4.59
CA GLU A 104 17.13 8.16 5.26
C GLU A 104 18.30 8.17 4.26
N ALA A 105 18.14 7.44 3.15
CA ALA A 105 19.09 7.42 2.03
C ALA A 105 19.17 8.75 1.25
N ASP A 106 18.09 9.53 1.23
CA ASP A 106 18.01 10.82 0.53
C ASP A 106 18.16 12.02 1.49
N ALA A 107 18.20 11.75 2.79
CA ALA A 107 18.35 12.75 3.84
C ALA A 107 19.68 13.51 3.74
N ARG A 108 19.66 14.78 4.15
CA ARG A 108 20.81 15.70 4.08
C ARG A 108 20.81 16.64 5.27
N ALA A 109 22.01 16.96 5.74
CA ALA A 109 22.19 18.05 6.68
C ALA A 109 21.58 19.35 6.15
N GLY A 110 20.86 20.07 7.01
CA GLY A 110 20.12 21.30 6.67
C GLY A 110 18.65 21.11 6.29
N GLN A 111 18.14 19.88 6.30
CA GLN A 111 16.72 19.64 6.03
C GLN A 111 15.88 19.76 7.29
N CYS A 112 14.82 20.55 7.21
CA CYS A 112 13.85 20.71 8.30
C CYS A 112 12.84 19.56 8.29
N VAL A 113 12.47 19.12 9.49
CA VAL A 113 11.65 17.94 9.72
C VAL A 113 10.58 18.20 10.77
N ASP A 114 9.44 17.53 10.61
CA ASP A 114 8.43 17.39 11.66
C ASP A 114 8.52 15.96 12.20
N VAL A 115 8.41 15.81 13.51
CA VAL A 115 8.46 14.52 14.20
C VAL A 115 7.07 14.28 14.77
N ASN A 116 6.37 13.31 14.20
CA ASN A 116 5.01 13.04 14.64
C ASN A 116 4.99 12.22 15.95
N THR A 117 3.80 11.96 16.49
CA THR A 117 3.63 11.22 17.77
C THR A 117 4.08 9.76 17.72
N LEU A 118 4.51 9.26 16.56
CA LEU A 118 5.06 7.92 16.36
C LEU A 118 6.58 7.98 16.11
N ASP A 119 7.21 9.12 16.38
CA ASP A 119 8.65 9.38 16.19
C ASP A 119 9.12 9.23 14.73
N ILE A 120 8.19 9.32 13.77
CA ILE A 120 8.49 9.29 12.34
C ILE A 120 8.93 10.68 11.89
N VAL A 121 10.08 10.73 11.24
CA VAL A 121 10.68 11.95 10.69
C VAL A 121 10.09 12.25 9.31
N GLU A 122 9.30 13.31 9.22
CA GLU A 122 8.67 13.79 7.98
C GLU A 122 9.33 15.06 7.47
N LYS A 123 9.26 15.30 6.16
CA LYS A 123 9.80 16.53 5.59
C LYS A 123 8.95 17.74 5.95
N ALA A 124 9.58 18.79 6.48
CA ALA A 124 8.96 20.07 6.76
C ALA A 124 9.51 21.20 5.86
N ASP A 125 8.79 22.33 5.82
CA ASP A 125 9.29 23.56 5.23
C ASP A 125 10.12 24.32 6.27
N CYS A 126 11.33 24.74 5.89
CA CYS A 126 12.22 25.48 6.76
C CYS A 126 11.80 26.94 7.00
N ASP A 127 10.90 27.47 6.15
CA ASP A 127 10.34 28.81 6.31
C ASP A 127 9.08 28.83 7.21
N GLU A 128 8.63 27.66 7.67
CA GLU A 128 7.51 27.49 8.59
C GLU A 128 7.98 26.86 9.93
N PRO A 129 7.21 26.99 11.02
CA PRO A 129 7.54 26.34 12.29
C PRO A 129 7.59 24.82 12.15
N HIS A 130 8.72 24.20 12.51
CA HIS A 130 8.96 22.76 12.36
C HIS A 130 9.60 22.17 13.62
N ASP A 131 9.57 20.84 13.79
CA ASP A 131 10.03 20.21 15.05
C ASP A 131 11.55 20.11 15.15
N GLY A 132 12.25 19.89 14.03
CA GLY A 132 13.70 19.68 14.05
C GLY A 132 14.42 19.92 12.73
N GLU A 133 15.75 19.79 12.76
CA GLU A 133 16.60 19.88 11.57
C GLU A 133 17.62 18.74 11.56
N ILE A 134 17.79 18.10 10.40
CA ILE A 134 18.83 17.10 10.18
C ILE A 134 20.18 17.79 10.20
N VAL A 135 21.07 17.36 11.09
CA VAL A 135 22.43 17.91 11.23
C VAL A 135 23.48 17.04 10.55
N TRP A 136 23.19 15.75 10.38
CA TRP A 136 24.06 14.80 9.72
C TRP A 136 23.25 13.64 9.12
N ALA A 137 23.68 13.12 7.97
CA ALA A 137 23.07 11.96 7.31
C ALA A 137 24.15 11.09 6.68
N GLY A 138 24.00 9.76 6.77
CA GLY A 138 24.98 8.82 6.24
C GLY A 138 24.70 7.39 6.64
N ARG A 139 25.72 6.55 6.59
CA ARG A 139 25.60 5.11 6.89
C ARG A 139 26.44 4.73 8.09
N PHE A 140 25.95 3.76 8.84
CA PHE A 140 26.72 3.10 9.87
C PHE A 140 27.89 2.33 9.25
N ASP A 141 29.10 2.62 9.75
CA ASP A 141 30.24 1.74 9.59
C ASP A 141 30.54 1.01 10.92
N GLY A 142 31.42 0.02 10.90
CA GLY A 142 31.73 -0.77 12.09
C GLY A 142 32.38 0.02 13.25
N ALA A 143 32.82 1.26 13.03
CA ALA A 143 33.27 2.15 14.10
C ALA A 143 32.11 2.99 14.65
N LEU A 144 31.22 3.47 13.78
CA LEU A 144 30.02 4.21 14.17
C LEU A 144 29.05 3.35 14.98
N VAL A 145 28.83 2.08 14.60
CA VAL A 145 27.97 1.15 15.38
C VAL A 145 28.47 1.07 16.83
N LYS A 146 29.76 0.80 17.01
CA LYS A 146 30.38 0.72 18.35
C LYS A 146 30.29 2.04 19.12
N SER A 147 30.40 3.16 18.42
CA SER A 147 30.29 4.48 19.04
C SER A 147 28.87 4.73 19.53
N PHE A 148 27.86 4.35 18.73
CA PHE A 148 26.44 4.49 19.06
C PHE A 148 26.08 3.63 20.28
N GLU A 149 26.49 2.35 20.30
CA GLU A 149 26.25 1.42 21.41
C GLU A 149 26.90 1.87 22.74
N SER A 150 27.97 2.67 22.69
CA SER A 150 28.79 2.99 23.87
C SER A 150 28.66 4.44 24.35
N SER A 151 27.90 5.28 23.64
CA SER A 151 27.77 6.71 23.93
C SER A 151 26.30 7.11 24.06
N SER A 152 26.03 8.26 24.68
CA SER A 152 24.70 8.85 24.58
C SER A 152 24.43 9.30 23.14
N THR A 153 23.16 9.39 22.73
CA THR A 153 22.77 9.91 21.41
C THR A 153 23.35 11.30 21.14
N GLN A 154 23.38 12.16 22.17
CA GLN A 154 23.96 13.49 22.10
C GLN A 154 25.47 13.43 21.79
N ASP A 155 26.22 12.64 22.54
CA ASP A 155 27.68 12.49 22.37
C ASP A 155 28.01 11.84 21.02
N PHE A 156 27.20 10.86 20.62
CA PHE A 156 27.34 10.18 19.33
C PHE A 156 27.18 11.18 18.18
N CYS A 157 26.07 11.95 18.15
CA CYS A 157 25.83 12.92 17.10
C CYS A 157 26.91 14.03 17.07
N ALA A 158 27.35 14.53 18.23
CA ALA A 158 28.42 15.54 18.31
C ALA A 158 29.77 15.03 17.78
N GLY A 159 30.05 13.73 17.97
CA GLY A 159 31.26 13.04 17.55
C GLY A 159 31.32 12.68 16.07
N LEU A 160 30.25 12.93 15.30
CA LEU A 160 30.18 12.48 13.90
C LEU A 160 31.22 13.15 13.00
N PRO A 161 31.87 12.37 12.12
CA PRO A 161 32.87 12.90 11.21
C PRO A 161 32.22 13.84 10.20
N GLY A 162 32.83 15.02 10.01
CA GLY A 162 32.34 16.01 9.05
C GLY A 162 31.17 16.87 9.51
N LEU A 163 30.72 16.74 10.77
CA LEU A 163 29.71 17.65 11.33
C LEU A 163 30.24 19.09 11.35
N SER A 164 29.43 20.03 10.85
CA SER A 164 29.79 21.45 10.80
C SER A 164 30.03 22.03 12.19
N ALA A 165 30.76 23.13 12.29
CA ALA A 165 31.03 23.77 13.59
C ALA A 165 29.75 24.31 14.24
N SER A 166 28.84 24.88 13.45
CA SER A 166 27.53 25.37 13.90
C SER A 166 26.65 24.24 14.44
N TYR A 167 26.54 23.12 13.71
CA TYR A 167 25.75 21.99 14.19
C TYR A 167 26.38 21.30 15.39
N ARG A 168 27.72 21.18 15.44
CA ARG A 168 28.39 20.64 16.62
C ARG A 168 28.10 21.49 17.85
N ALA A 169 28.16 22.82 17.74
CA ALA A 169 27.83 23.71 18.83
C ALA A 169 26.36 23.61 19.26
N ALA A 170 25.44 23.40 18.32
CA ALA A 170 24.03 23.19 18.63
C ALA A 170 23.79 21.87 19.39
N VAL A 171 24.41 20.77 18.95
CA VAL A 171 24.32 19.46 19.61
C VAL A 171 25.02 19.44 20.97
N GLU A 172 26.18 20.09 21.12
CA GLU A 172 26.87 20.16 22.43
C GLU A 172 26.21 21.16 23.39
N GLY A 173 25.34 22.03 22.87
CA GLY A 173 24.56 22.97 23.67
C GLY A 173 23.42 22.30 24.44
N ASN A 174 22.87 23.01 25.42
CA ASN A 174 21.67 22.58 26.16
C ASN A 174 20.36 23.15 25.58
N GLU A 175 20.44 23.80 24.41
CA GLU A 175 19.27 24.38 23.74
C GLU A 175 18.53 23.33 22.91
N TYR A 176 19.26 22.35 22.37
CA TYR A 176 18.73 21.34 21.48
C TYR A 176 18.97 19.93 22.03
N GLU A 177 18.02 19.03 21.76
CA GLU A 177 18.14 17.60 22.00
C GLU A 177 18.43 16.91 20.67
N ALA A 178 19.46 16.05 20.64
CA ALA A 178 19.81 15.29 19.46
C ALA A 178 19.18 13.89 19.52
N ALA A 179 18.59 13.50 18.41
CA ALA A 179 18.01 12.19 18.21
C ALA A 179 18.58 11.54 16.96
N VAL A 180 18.52 10.20 16.92
CA VAL A 180 18.94 9.39 15.78
C VAL A 180 17.72 8.65 15.26
N SER A 181 17.57 8.65 13.94
CA SER A 181 16.62 7.78 13.24
C SER A 181 17.42 6.88 12.31
N VAL A 182 17.12 5.58 12.33
CA VAL A 182 17.85 4.54 11.61
C VAL A 182 16.88 3.78 10.71
N ASP A 183 17.30 3.52 9.47
CA ASP A 183 16.63 2.58 8.56
C ASP A 183 16.98 1.13 8.95
N ALA A 184 16.56 0.73 10.15
CA ALA A 184 16.78 -0.61 10.71
C ALA A 184 15.48 -1.15 11.33
N PHE A 185 15.34 -2.49 11.35
CA PHE A 185 14.22 -3.14 12.03
C PHE A 185 14.28 -2.98 13.56
N GLU A 186 15.51 -2.88 14.09
CA GLU A 186 15.80 -2.72 15.51
C GLU A 186 16.64 -1.43 15.64
N GLU A 187 15.96 -0.30 15.93
CA GLU A 187 16.58 1.03 15.94
C GLU A 187 17.73 1.16 16.95
N ASP A 188 17.70 0.37 18.03
CA ASP A 188 18.71 0.37 19.09
C ASP A 188 19.95 -0.48 18.75
N GLU A 189 19.91 -1.29 17.69
CA GLU A 189 20.98 -2.23 17.30
C GLU A 189 21.29 -2.13 15.79
N PRO A 190 21.83 -0.98 15.33
CA PRO A 190 22.08 -0.75 13.91
C PRO A 190 23.19 -1.64 13.35
N ASP A 191 23.00 -2.13 12.13
CA ASP A 191 23.99 -2.92 11.41
C ASP A 191 24.91 -2.04 10.55
N THR A 192 26.07 -2.59 10.18
CA THR A 192 26.95 -1.93 9.22
C THR A 192 26.27 -1.84 7.85
N GLY A 193 26.13 -0.61 7.34
CA GLY A 193 25.51 -0.32 6.05
C GLY A 193 24.14 0.32 6.17
N ASP A 194 23.51 0.28 7.35
CA ASP A 194 22.21 0.91 7.61
C ASP A 194 22.33 2.42 7.48
N TRP A 195 21.30 3.03 6.88
CA TRP A 195 21.20 4.48 6.81
C TRP A 195 20.75 5.03 8.14
N PHE A 196 21.28 6.18 8.51
CA PHE A 196 20.79 6.91 9.67
C PHE A 196 20.96 8.41 9.48
N VAL A 197 20.18 9.14 10.27
CA VAL A 197 20.24 10.59 10.38
C VAL A 197 20.36 10.98 11.84
N CYS A 198 21.18 11.99 12.11
CA CYS A 198 21.10 12.75 13.36
C CYS A 198 20.31 14.02 13.07
N TYR A 199 19.27 14.26 13.86
CA TYR A 199 18.52 15.51 13.83
C TYR A 199 18.47 16.11 15.22
N VAL A 200 18.21 17.42 15.28
CA VAL A 200 18.06 18.15 16.53
C VAL A 200 16.68 18.77 16.63
N THR A 201 16.10 18.73 17.81
CA THR A 201 14.85 19.42 18.18
C THR A 201 15.12 20.37 19.34
N ARG A 202 14.21 21.30 19.65
CA ARG A 202 14.41 22.15 20.84
C ARG A 202 14.19 21.35 22.11
N GLY A 203 15.10 21.50 23.08
CA GLY A 203 15.01 20.80 24.37
C GLY A 203 13.84 21.25 25.26
N ASP A 204 13.16 22.34 24.92
CA ASP A 204 11.93 22.79 25.59
C ASP A 204 10.64 22.30 24.93
N GLY A 205 10.75 21.54 23.82
CA GLY A 205 9.62 21.01 23.06
C GLY A 205 8.88 22.05 22.22
N GLU A 206 9.35 23.30 22.13
CA GLU A 206 8.81 24.25 21.17
C GLU A 206 9.30 23.95 19.75
N LYS A 207 8.56 24.43 18.74
CA LYS A 207 8.99 24.36 17.35
C LYS A 207 10.17 25.31 17.08
N LEU A 208 10.99 24.94 16.10
CA LEU A 208 11.97 25.79 15.46
C LEU A 208 11.26 26.76 14.51
N GLU A 209 11.53 28.05 14.68
CA GLU A 209 11.01 29.09 13.78
C GLU A 209 11.92 29.31 12.56
N LYS A 210 13.15 28.79 12.61
CA LYS A 210 14.20 28.93 11.59
C LYS A 210 15.17 27.75 11.66
N PRO A 211 15.90 27.46 10.59
CA PRO A 211 16.97 26.48 10.62
C PRO A 211 18.07 26.86 11.63
N VAL A 212 18.49 25.87 12.41
CA VAL A 212 19.65 25.89 13.32
C VAL A 212 20.92 26.26 12.56
N GLY A 213 21.10 25.75 11.34
CA GLY A 213 22.27 26.03 10.50
C GLY A 213 22.29 27.44 9.85
N ALA A 214 21.18 28.19 9.89
CA ALA A 214 21.05 29.47 9.17
C ALA A 214 21.94 30.59 9.72
N GLY A 215 22.56 30.40 10.89
CA GLY A 215 23.53 31.34 11.48
C GLY A 215 24.80 31.58 10.64
N ASP A 216 25.14 30.70 9.69
CA ASP A 216 26.40 30.74 8.93
C ASP A 216 26.26 31.22 7.46
N SER A 217 25.13 31.82 7.06
CA SER A 217 25.03 32.50 5.75
C SER A 217 25.79 33.84 5.68
N GLY A 218 26.50 34.21 6.75
CA GLY A 218 27.38 35.37 6.85
C GLY A 218 28.80 35.13 6.34
N GLY A 219 28.97 34.99 5.02
CA GLY A 219 30.17 35.46 4.31
C GLY A 219 31.31 34.46 4.07
N THR A 220 31.41 33.99 2.82
CA THR A 220 32.68 33.95 2.07
C THR A 220 32.40 34.17 0.59
N THR A 221 32.27 35.44 0.19
CA THR A 221 32.74 35.86 -1.13
C THR A 221 34.22 36.19 -1.00
N GLY A 222 35.08 35.48 -1.72
CA GLY A 222 36.46 35.92 -1.96
C GLY A 222 37.54 34.87 -1.73
N ALA A 223 37.88 34.12 -2.78
CA ALA A 223 39.23 34.10 -3.35
C ALA A 223 39.14 33.64 -4.81
#